data_AF-A0A820FI71-F1
#
_entry.id   AF-A0A820FI71-F1
#
_cell.length_a   1.000
_cell.length_b   1.000
_cell.length_c   1.000
_cell.angle_alpha   90.00
_cell.angle_beta   90.00
_cell.angle_gamma   90.00
#
_symmetry.space_group_name_H-M   'P 1'
#
loop_
_entity.id
_entity.type
_entity.pdbx_description
1 polymer ?
#
loop_
_entity_poly.entity_id
_entity_poly.type
_entity_poly.pdbx_seq_one_letter_code
_entity_poly.pdbx_strand_id
1 'polypeptide(L)'
;MSLLFEEMPFPCARIVEKFSLINFFCILIHRTTNYLIKLNEKKTPTWLAPAFIFLDLYEKVSLASKRRSIINENYRECTRVWQWFDERAVRWNNYPSIQNKQIDDAYANGEPSCKIIIQRRNYLIQFNTMLQTNEDTHNKRPIMLTFVKLTPKTNSDGSTQVPPPPPPTLSSVFSTSDTSDDDDDDDDDDDDDHDHDQHGRGISTGPIETKKVESMDTEQQQQTQQPQIDTTISVIESLADEHALVLTSDCVYLIRMPVDPDAIHALLRLILRLTRDYKYARQFAQSGGIQAILSLTQTSAFQGCASLITLIFRHIMEDDSNLRLAMEKAIRQALTGNHGGSIGVQPACPGSHELNVILRILGPAMTRAPDIFLDVASNVLQLSPPSASRFKNPFITEDEHHIQTNLPIGPLILQARPATTTTTKQDSAGEFAERLLVDLLDFLLTNDDANPKRLLSKSTVLRILAELIRSYANVAKLVSTKTFSLQENQTCSALSYILDCLLPGTNNQQLDYDKDIPALCRLFLVAMAAC
;
A
#
# COMPACT_ATOMS: atom_id res chain seq x y z
N MET A 1 11.16 -21.71 0.45
CA MET A 1 12.27 -20.78 0.19
C MET A 1 11.88 -19.43 0.75
N SER A 2 12.43 -19.12 1.91
CA SER A 2 12.11 -17.99 2.78
C SER A 2 13.20 -16.92 2.60
N LEU A 3 12.82 -15.64 2.54
CA LEU A 3 13.69 -14.43 2.65
C LEU A 3 14.50 -13.97 1.43
N LEU A 4 13.89 -13.70 0.27
CA LEU A 4 14.58 -12.89 -0.75
C LEU A 4 13.84 -11.67 -1.31
N PHE A 5 12.58 -11.44 -0.97
CA PHE A 5 11.82 -10.34 -1.59
C PHE A 5 10.63 -9.87 -0.74
N GLU A 6 10.83 -9.55 0.55
CA GLU A 6 9.76 -8.83 1.27
C GLU A 6 9.58 -7.41 0.72
N GLU A 7 10.66 -6.75 0.29
CA GLU A 7 10.62 -5.45 -0.38
C GLU A 7 11.72 -5.33 -1.45
N MET A 8 11.42 -4.71 -2.59
CA MET A 8 12.44 -4.35 -3.58
C MET A 8 13.02 -2.97 -3.23
N PRO A 9 14.33 -2.85 -3.00
CA PRO A 9 14.96 -1.55 -2.75
C PRO A 9 14.84 -0.63 -3.97
N PHE A 10 14.69 0.67 -3.72
CA PHE A 10 14.58 1.68 -4.78
C PHE A 10 15.76 1.67 -5.78
N PRO A 11 17.04 1.49 -5.36
CA PRO A 11 18.14 1.35 -6.31
C PRO A 11 17.99 0.17 -7.27
N CYS A 12 17.41 -0.95 -6.82
CA CYS A 12 17.16 -2.12 -7.68
C CYS A 12 16.14 -1.77 -8.76
N ALA A 13 15.07 -1.04 -8.43
CA ALA A 13 14.07 -0.59 -9.41
C ALA A 13 14.69 0.25 -10.53
N ARG A 14 15.62 1.16 -10.19
CA ARG A 14 16.33 1.99 -11.18
C ARG A 14 17.17 1.16 -12.14
N ILE A 15 17.83 0.11 -11.64
CA ILE A 15 18.61 -0.82 -12.48
C ILE A 15 17.66 -1.56 -13.43
N VAL A 16 16.51 -2.01 -12.92
CA VAL A 16 15.49 -2.71 -13.71
C VAL A 16 14.99 -1.87 -14.89
N GLU A 17 14.75 -0.58 -14.69
CA GLU A 17 14.39 0.36 -15.76
C GLU A 17 15.53 0.58 -16.75
N LYS A 18 16.75 0.81 -16.25
CA LYS A 18 17.93 1.05 -17.10
C LYS A 18 18.14 -0.05 -18.14
N PHE A 19 17.82 -1.30 -17.78
CA PHE A 19 17.97 -2.47 -18.64
C PHE A 19 16.64 -2.95 -19.26
N SER A 20 15.55 -2.21 -19.10
CA SER A 20 14.21 -2.55 -19.62
C SER A 20 13.75 -3.97 -19.25
N LEU A 21 14.14 -4.47 -18.07
CA LEU A 21 13.91 -5.87 -17.69
C LEU A 21 12.42 -6.20 -17.59
N ILE A 22 11.58 -5.23 -17.21
CA ILE A 22 10.13 -5.41 -17.13
C ILE A 22 9.54 -5.87 -18.45
N ASN A 23 9.94 -5.26 -19.57
CA ASN A 23 9.45 -5.63 -20.89
C ASN A 23 9.84 -7.08 -21.23
N PHE A 24 11.09 -7.47 -20.95
CA PHE A 24 11.54 -8.84 -21.17
C PHE A 24 10.77 -9.86 -20.31
N PHE A 25 10.51 -9.57 -19.04
CA PHE A 25 9.71 -10.45 -18.19
C PHE A 25 8.25 -10.56 -18.66
N CYS A 26 7.64 -9.46 -19.08
CA CYS A 26 6.28 -9.48 -19.63
C CYS A 26 6.21 -10.34 -20.90
N ILE A 27 7.14 -10.15 -21.84
CA ILE A 27 7.21 -10.94 -23.08
C ILE A 27 7.50 -12.42 -22.78
N LEU A 28 8.41 -12.70 -21.85
CA LEU A 28 8.75 -14.06 -21.45
C LEU A 28 7.54 -14.78 -20.87
N ILE A 29 6.85 -14.17 -19.90
CA ILE A 29 5.62 -14.74 -19.32
C ILE A 29 4.58 -14.98 -20.41
N HIS A 30 4.35 -14.00 -21.30
CA HIS A 30 3.38 -14.15 -22.39
C HIS A 30 3.71 -15.32 -23.33
N ARG A 31 4.97 -15.42 -23.77
CA ARG A 31 5.42 -16.51 -24.64
C ARG A 31 5.34 -17.86 -23.94
N THR A 32 5.71 -17.93 -22.66
CA THR A 32 5.61 -19.15 -21.86
C THR A 32 4.17 -19.57 -21.66
N THR A 33 3.26 -18.65 -21.35
CA THR A 33 1.82 -18.94 -21.24
C THR A 33 1.29 -19.53 -22.54
N ASN A 34 1.58 -18.90 -23.68
CA ASN A 34 1.20 -19.42 -24.99
C ASN A 34 1.78 -20.82 -25.27
N TYR A 35 3.04 -21.07 -24.89
CA TYR A 35 3.69 -22.38 -25.04
C TYR A 35 3.03 -23.46 -24.18
N LEU A 36 2.81 -23.17 -22.89
CA LEU A 36 2.18 -24.08 -21.94
C LEU A 36 0.77 -24.48 -22.40
N ILE A 37 -0.02 -23.51 -22.89
CA ILE A 37 -1.36 -23.77 -23.43
C ILE A 37 -1.28 -24.67 -24.67
N LYS A 38 -0.41 -24.33 -25.64
CA LYS A 38 -0.31 -25.05 -26.92
C LYS A 38 0.11 -26.51 -26.75
N LEU A 39 1.01 -26.79 -25.81
CA LEU A 39 1.50 -28.14 -25.57
C LEU A 39 0.75 -28.87 -24.45
N ASN A 40 -0.16 -28.20 -23.75
CA ASN A 40 -0.81 -28.71 -22.55
C ASN A 40 0.22 -29.24 -21.52
N GLU A 41 1.35 -28.53 -21.42
CA GLU A 41 2.46 -28.88 -20.54
C GLU A 41 2.04 -28.66 -19.10
N LYS A 42 2.21 -29.69 -18.27
CA LYS A 42 1.78 -29.67 -16.87
C LYS A 42 2.88 -29.22 -15.92
N LYS A 43 4.12 -29.18 -16.41
CA LYS A 43 5.26 -28.77 -15.59
C LYS A 43 5.36 -27.25 -15.52
N THR A 44 5.18 -26.72 -14.31
CA THR A 44 5.40 -25.30 -14.03
C THR A 44 6.88 -24.94 -14.12
N PRO A 45 7.26 -23.90 -14.89
CA PRO A 45 8.63 -23.38 -14.87
C PRO A 45 8.96 -22.78 -13.50
N THR A 46 10.09 -23.18 -12.93
CA THR A 46 10.51 -22.77 -11.56
C THR A 46 10.73 -21.26 -11.40
N TRP A 47 11.00 -20.56 -12.50
CA TRP A 47 11.19 -19.10 -12.53
C TRP A 47 9.87 -18.32 -12.58
N LEU A 48 8.73 -18.97 -12.85
CA LEU A 48 7.45 -18.29 -13.08
C LEU A 48 6.94 -17.55 -11.83
N ALA A 49 6.94 -18.22 -10.66
CA ALA A 49 6.54 -17.58 -9.41
C ALA A 49 7.44 -16.39 -9.03
N PRO A 50 8.79 -16.51 -9.05
CA PRO A 50 9.69 -15.36 -8.88
C PRO A 50 9.43 -14.21 -9.86
N ALA A 51 9.13 -14.49 -11.13
CA ALA A 51 8.85 -13.45 -12.12
C ALA A 51 7.59 -12.64 -11.78
N PHE A 52 6.51 -13.30 -11.35
CA PHE A 52 5.31 -12.59 -10.89
C PHE A 52 5.53 -11.78 -9.61
N ILE A 53 6.30 -12.31 -8.65
CA ILE A 53 6.68 -11.56 -7.44
C ILE A 53 7.50 -10.32 -7.81
N PHE A 54 8.45 -10.47 -8.74
CA PHE A 54 9.27 -9.36 -9.23
C PHE A 54 8.41 -8.25 -9.86
N LEU A 55 7.45 -8.60 -10.73
CA LEU A 55 6.52 -7.63 -11.31
C LEU A 55 5.60 -6.97 -10.25
N ASP A 56 5.10 -7.74 -9.28
CA ASP A 56 4.30 -7.21 -8.15
C ASP A 56 5.08 -6.18 -7.32
N LEU A 57 6.34 -6.49 -7.01
CA LEU A 57 7.22 -5.60 -6.26
C LEU A 57 7.65 -4.38 -7.07
N TYR A 58 7.88 -4.53 -8.37
CA TYR A 58 8.16 -3.43 -9.26
C TYR A 58 7.04 -2.39 -9.24
N GLU A 59 5.80 -2.83 -9.45
CA GLU A 59 4.64 -1.93 -9.38
C GLU A 59 4.45 -1.30 -7.98
N LYS A 60 4.76 -2.04 -6.90
CA LYS A 60 4.76 -1.48 -5.54
C LYS A 60 5.73 -0.31 -5.43
N VAL A 61 6.95 -0.47 -5.94
CA VAL A 61 7.99 0.57 -5.88
C VAL A 61 7.69 1.72 -6.83
N SER A 62 7.18 1.44 -8.04
CA SER A 62 6.71 2.45 -8.98
C SER A 62 5.71 3.40 -8.33
N LEU A 63 4.65 2.85 -7.73
CA LEU A 63 3.65 3.65 -7.02
C LEU A 63 4.23 4.45 -5.85
N ALA A 64 5.13 3.85 -5.07
CA ALA A 64 5.79 4.53 -3.95
C ALA A 64 6.68 5.69 -4.43
N SER A 65 7.40 5.51 -5.54
CA SER A 65 8.29 6.53 -6.13
C SER A 65 7.51 7.74 -6.64
N LYS A 66 6.41 7.52 -7.37
CA LYS A 66 5.52 8.58 -7.87
C LYS A 66 4.99 9.45 -6.73
N ARG A 67 4.53 8.81 -5.64
CA ARG A 67 4.05 9.51 -4.45
C ARG A 67 5.15 10.31 -3.75
N ARG A 68 6.33 9.71 -3.60
CA ARG A 68 7.48 10.36 -2.97
C ARG A 68 7.93 11.57 -3.79
N SER A 69 7.90 11.49 -5.12
CA SER A 69 8.21 12.61 -6.00
C SER A 69 7.29 13.80 -5.78
N ILE A 70 5.97 13.57 -5.75
CA ILE A 70 4.98 14.63 -5.50
C ILE A 70 5.23 15.33 -4.16
N ILE A 71 5.52 14.56 -3.10
CA ILE A 71 5.82 15.12 -1.77
C ILE A 71 7.10 15.96 -1.83
N ASN A 72 8.17 15.43 -2.41
CA ASN A 72 9.45 16.12 -2.44
C ASN A 72 9.43 17.38 -3.31
N GLU A 73 8.68 17.36 -4.41
CA GLU A 73 8.48 18.51 -5.28
C GLU A 73 7.68 19.61 -4.56
N ASN A 74 6.53 19.25 -3.97
CA ASN A 74 5.65 20.22 -3.31
C ASN A 74 6.23 20.81 -2.02
N TYR A 75 7.13 20.09 -1.34
CA TYR A 75 7.66 20.47 -0.02
C TYR A 75 9.18 20.59 0.00
N ARG A 76 9.83 20.79 -1.15
CA ARG A 76 11.30 20.91 -1.27
C ARG A 76 11.90 21.99 -0.38
N GLU A 77 11.20 23.11 -0.24
CA GLU A 77 11.64 24.29 0.53
C GLU A 77 11.13 24.28 2.00
N CYS A 78 10.53 23.16 2.42
CA CYS A 78 9.99 23.02 3.76
C CYS A 78 10.94 22.23 4.67
N THR A 79 10.93 22.59 5.95
CA THR A 79 11.53 21.80 7.02
C THR A 79 10.56 20.74 7.51
N ARG A 80 11.07 19.52 7.74
CA ARG A 80 10.31 18.40 8.29
C ARG A 80 10.19 18.51 9.81
N VAL A 81 8.95 18.54 10.30
CA VAL A 81 8.62 18.64 11.72
C VAL A 81 7.73 17.48 12.14
N TRP A 82 8.23 16.68 13.07
CA TRP A 82 7.52 15.56 13.66
C TRP A 82 6.68 16.04 14.85
N GLN A 83 5.46 15.52 14.93
CA GLN A 83 4.50 15.85 15.97
C GLN A 83 3.90 14.59 16.59
N TRP A 84 3.45 14.70 17.84
CA TRP A 84 2.69 13.68 18.54
C TRP A 84 1.38 14.24 19.05
N PHE A 85 0.33 13.42 19.05
CA PHE A 85 -1.01 13.84 19.45
C PHE A 85 -1.23 13.67 20.96
N ASP A 86 -1.61 14.76 21.63
CA ASP A 86 -2.09 14.76 23.00
C ASP A 86 -3.61 14.60 23.00
N GLU A 87 -4.07 13.39 23.30
CA GLU A 87 -5.49 13.07 23.36
C GLU A 87 -6.27 13.91 24.38
N ARG A 88 -5.66 14.27 25.52
CA ARG A 88 -6.37 15.01 26.57
C ARG A 88 -6.58 16.47 26.19
N ALA A 89 -5.56 17.07 25.59
CA ALA A 89 -5.61 18.44 25.11
C ALA A 89 -6.16 18.57 23.67
N VAL A 90 -6.38 17.43 23.00
CA VAL A 90 -6.79 17.32 21.59
C VAL A 90 -5.88 18.20 20.72
N ARG A 91 -4.56 18.02 20.82
CA ARG A 91 -3.61 18.89 20.09
C ARG A 91 -2.37 18.14 19.63
N TRP A 92 -1.81 18.58 18.51
CA TRP A 92 -0.51 18.14 18.03
C TRP A 92 0.60 18.95 18.70
N ASN A 93 1.62 18.26 19.20
CA ASN A 93 2.78 18.87 19.84
C ASN A 93 4.03 18.47 19.10
N ASN A 94 4.93 19.43 18.87
CA ASN A 94 6.21 19.16 18.22
C ASN A 94 7.12 18.34 19.15
N TYR A 95 7.91 17.44 18.55
CA TYR A 95 9.04 16.87 19.27
C TYR A 95 10.12 17.94 19.51
N PRO A 96 10.88 17.86 20.62
CA PRO A 96 12.03 18.74 20.80
C PRO A 96 13.06 18.52 19.69
N SER A 97 13.85 19.55 19.36
CA SER A 97 14.70 19.58 18.16
C SER A 97 15.64 18.37 18.02
N ILE A 98 16.21 17.89 19.13
CA ILE A 98 17.13 16.74 19.13
C ILE A 98 16.39 15.47 18.72
N GLN A 99 15.25 15.18 19.35
CA GLN A 99 14.43 14.02 19.03
C GLN A 99 13.79 14.14 17.66
N ASN A 100 13.37 15.34 17.25
CA ASN A 100 12.87 15.58 15.90
C ASN A 100 13.89 15.14 14.84
N LYS A 101 15.16 15.55 15.00
CA LYS A 101 16.25 15.13 14.11
C LYS A 101 16.49 13.62 14.14
N GLN A 102 16.51 13.00 15.33
CA GLN A 102 16.67 11.54 15.44
C GLN A 102 15.57 10.76 14.71
N ILE A 103 14.31 11.19 14.85
CA ILE A 103 13.18 10.57 14.16
C ILE A 103 13.30 10.80 12.65
N ASP A 104 13.65 12.01 12.24
CA ASP A 104 13.74 12.40 10.84
C ASP A 104 14.88 11.68 10.09
N ASP A 105 16.04 11.55 10.71
CA ASP A 105 17.19 10.82 10.17
C ASP A 105 16.85 9.33 10.00
N ALA A 106 16.24 8.70 11.01
CA ALA A 106 15.79 7.31 10.93
C ALA A 106 14.73 7.10 9.82
N TYR A 107 13.76 8.01 9.71
CA TYR A 107 12.75 7.97 8.66
C TYR A 107 13.37 8.15 7.26
N ALA A 108 14.31 9.08 7.10
CA ALA A 108 14.99 9.35 5.84
C ALA A 108 15.85 8.17 5.38
N ASN A 109 16.45 7.45 6.33
CA ASN A 109 17.22 6.23 6.07
C ASN A 109 16.33 5.01 5.76
N GLY A 110 15.01 5.14 5.87
CA GLY A 110 14.07 4.05 5.59
C GLY A 110 13.97 3.02 6.70
N GLU A 111 14.40 3.35 7.92
CA GLU A 111 14.22 2.48 9.08
C GLU A 111 12.73 2.24 9.34
N PRO A 112 12.31 1.04 9.77
CA PRO A 112 10.90 0.77 10.08
C PRO A 112 10.45 1.39 11.41
N SER A 113 11.41 1.69 12.30
CA SER A 113 11.17 2.25 13.63
C SER A 113 12.40 2.97 14.18
N CYS A 114 12.20 3.82 15.19
CA CYS A 114 13.28 4.53 15.90
C CYS A 114 12.99 4.56 17.41
N LYS A 115 14.03 4.46 18.26
CA LYS A 115 13.90 4.65 19.72
C LYS A 115 14.36 6.04 20.12
N ILE A 116 13.55 6.72 20.93
CA ILE A 116 13.85 8.05 21.46
C ILE A 116 13.66 8.08 22.97
N ILE A 117 14.41 8.95 23.64
CA ILE A 117 14.31 9.18 25.08
C ILE A 117 13.86 10.62 25.32
N ILE A 118 12.76 10.79 26.06
CA ILE A 118 12.22 12.10 26.45
C ILE A 118 11.93 12.07 27.95
N GLN A 119 12.50 13.01 28.71
CA GLN A 119 12.29 13.12 30.17
C GLN A 119 12.51 11.79 30.92
N ARG A 120 13.58 11.06 30.58
CA ARG A 120 13.95 9.74 31.16
C ARG A 120 12.96 8.61 30.89
N ARG A 121 12.05 8.77 29.92
CA ARG A 121 11.16 7.71 29.45
C ARG A 121 11.56 7.28 28.04
N ASN A 122 11.45 5.98 27.80
CA ASN A 122 11.76 5.41 26.50
C ASN A 122 10.50 5.31 25.64
N TYR A 123 10.63 5.68 24.38
CA TYR A 123 9.55 5.64 23.41
C TYR A 123 10.03 4.97 22.13
N LEU A 124 9.20 4.06 21.61
CA LEU A 124 9.38 3.43 20.31
C LEU A 124 8.48 4.13 19.29
N ILE A 125 9.10 4.72 18.27
CA ILE A 125 8.45 5.28 17.09
C ILE A 125 8.35 4.21 16.03
N GLN A 126 7.15 3.94 15.53
CA GLN A 126 6.89 2.96 14.47
C GLN A 126 6.33 3.68 13.24
N PHE A 127 7.10 3.71 12.14
CA PHE A 127 6.74 4.49 10.95
C PHE A 127 5.65 3.81 10.11
N ASN A 128 5.60 2.48 10.12
CA ASN A 128 4.57 1.70 9.42
C ASN A 128 3.15 1.97 9.93
N THR A 129 3.01 2.24 11.22
CA THR A 129 1.72 2.50 11.89
C THR A 129 1.53 3.98 12.25
N MET A 130 2.59 4.78 12.13
CA MET A 130 2.63 6.19 12.53
C MET A 130 2.22 6.37 14.01
N LEU A 131 2.77 5.53 14.88
CA LEU A 131 2.52 5.55 16.32
C LEU A 131 3.82 5.68 17.13
N GLN A 132 3.71 6.38 18.25
CA GLN A 132 4.65 6.36 19.35
C GLN A 132 4.12 5.44 20.44
N THR A 133 4.92 4.49 20.92
CA THR A 133 4.60 3.62 22.05
C THR A 133 5.54 3.93 23.21
N ASN A 134 5.02 4.24 24.39
CA ASN A 134 5.83 4.32 25.60
C ASN A 134 6.21 2.89 26.05
N GLU A 135 7.52 2.61 26.20
CA GLU A 135 7.98 1.25 26.52
C GLU A 135 7.59 0.80 27.94
N ASP A 136 7.43 1.74 28.89
CA ASP A 136 7.12 1.43 30.28
C ASP A 136 5.61 1.16 30.52
N THR A 137 4.75 1.92 29.85
CA THR A 137 3.28 1.91 30.07
C THR A 137 2.50 1.29 28.93
N HIS A 138 3.16 0.99 27.80
CA HIS A 138 2.57 0.56 26.54
C HIS A 138 1.51 1.52 25.96
N ASN A 139 1.42 2.75 26.48
CA ASN A 139 0.51 3.76 25.96
C ASN A 139 0.94 4.18 24.54
N LYS A 140 -0.02 4.21 23.61
CA LYS A 140 0.21 4.52 22.20
C LYS A 140 -0.35 5.89 21.87
N ARG A 141 0.36 6.66 21.04
CA ARG A 141 -0.06 7.97 20.56
C ARG A 141 0.17 8.10 19.06
N PRO A 142 -0.75 8.71 18.31
CA PRO A 142 -0.51 9.11 16.94
C PRO A 142 0.69 10.04 16.82
N ILE A 143 1.49 9.83 15.78
CA ILE A 143 2.49 10.78 15.32
C ILE A 143 2.21 11.20 13.88
N MET A 144 2.76 12.34 13.46
CA MET A 144 2.71 12.77 12.06
C MET A 144 3.96 13.57 11.69
N LEU A 145 4.24 13.59 10.39
CA LEU A 145 5.24 14.45 9.77
C LEU A 145 4.52 15.63 9.11
N THR A 146 4.97 16.85 9.43
CA THR A 146 4.50 18.10 8.82
C THR A 146 5.65 18.82 8.12
N PHE A 147 5.28 19.74 7.23
CA PHE A 147 6.20 20.52 6.41
C PHE A 147 6.00 21.99 6.73
N VAL A 148 7.00 22.63 7.35
CA VAL A 148 6.98 24.05 7.71
C VAL A 148 7.86 24.83 6.74
N LYS A 149 7.28 25.79 6.02
CA LYS A 149 8.05 26.67 5.13
C LYS A 149 9.08 27.46 5.93
N LEU A 150 10.29 27.56 5.40
CA LEU A 150 11.31 28.45 5.94
C LEU A 150 10.82 29.90 5.76
N THR A 151 10.41 30.56 6.83
CA THR A 151 10.26 32.01 6.80
C THR A 151 11.67 32.62 6.83
N PRO A 152 12.00 33.55 5.92
CA PRO A 152 13.23 34.29 6.04
C PRO A 152 13.24 34.99 7.41
N LYS A 153 14.27 34.73 8.22
CA LYS A 153 14.47 35.50 9.45
C LYS A 153 14.72 36.95 9.05
N THR A 154 13.71 37.80 9.17
CA THR A 154 13.92 39.25 9.19
C THR A 154 14.59 39.58 10.51
N ASN A 155 15.90 39.82 10.49
CA ASN A 155 16.56 40.45 11.62
C ASN A 155 15.93 41.83 11.85
N SER A 156 15.87 42.24 13.11
CA SER A 156 15.35 43.53 13.58
C SER A 156 16.20 44.74 13.18
N ASP A 157 16.93 44.65 12.07
CA ASP A 157 17.59 45.76 11.38
C ASP A 157 17.41 45.49 9.90
N GLY A 158 16.66 46.35 9.22
CA GLY A 158 16.18 46.20 7.84
C GLY A 158 17.28 46.16 6.76
N SER A 159 18.16 45.16 6.81
CA SER A 159 19.11 44.82 5.77
C SER A 159 18.87 43.36 5.34
N THR A 160 18.48 43.20 4.08
CA THR A 160 18.30 41.90 3.43
C THR A 160 19.68 41.33 3.14
N GLN A 161 20.12 40.30 3.88
CA GLN A 161 21.22 39.46 3.40
C GLN A 161 20.67 38.58 2.28
N VAL A 162 21.02 38.93 1.04
CA VAL A 162 20.86 38.05 -0.12
C VAL A 162 21.80 36.86 0.11
N PRO A 163 21.31 35.60 0.11
CA PRO A 163 22.20 34.45 0.14
C PRO A 163 23.07 34.45 -1.13
N PRO A 164 24.36 34.08 -1.07
CA PRO A 164 25.22 34.09 -2.24
C PRO A 164 24.65 33.15 -3.31
N PRO A 165 24.68 33.53 -4.60
CA PRO A 165 24.19 32.69 -5.68
C PRO A 165 25.00 31.38 -5.75
N PRO A 166 24.39 30.26 -6.15
CA PRO A 166 25.11 29.02 -6.40
C PRO A 166 26.14 29.23 -7.53
N PRO A 167 27.29 28.52 -7.49
CA PRO A 167 28.30 28.65 -8.54
C PRO A 167 27.74 28.22 -9.90
N PRO A 168 28.19 28.85 -11.00
CA PRO A 168 27.66 28.58 -12.33
C PRO A 168 27.98 27.15 -12.77
N THR A 169 26.96 26.41 -13.16
CA THR A 169 27.07 25.09 -13.79
C THR A 169 27.72 25.26 -15.16
N LEU A 170 28.93 24.74 -15.33
CA LEU A 170 29.57 24.66 -16.64
C LEU A 170 28.77 23.69 -17.52
N SER A 171 28.13 24.25 -18.55
CA SER A 171 27.54 23.49 -19.65
C SER A 171 28.65 22.82 -20.47
N SER A 172 28.92 21.55 -20.20
CA SER A 172 29.70 20.69 -21.09
C SER A 172 28.86 20.33 -22.32
N VAL A 173 29.02 21.12 -23.37
CA VAL A 173 28.65 20.75 -24.75
C VAL A 173 29.59 19.63 -25.19
N PHE A 174 29.05 18.42 -25.31
CA PHE A 174 29.75 17.31 -25.98
C PHE A 174 29.52 17.48 -27.49
N SER A 175 30.55 17.94 -28.20
CA SER A 175 30.62 17.85 -29.66
C SER A 175 31.64 16.77 -30.02
N THR A 176 31.16 15.84 -30.83
CA THR A 176 31.88 14.73 -31.45
C THR A 176 32.82 15.22 -32.54
N SER A 177 34.06 14.72 -32.56
CA SER A 177 34.83 14.53 -33.79
C SER A 177 35.91 13.47 -33.56
N ASP A 178 35.73 12.35 -34.28
CA ASP A 178 36.69 11.27 -34.53
C ASP A 178 37.87 11.73 -35.41
N THR A 179 38.88 10.85 -35.50
CA THR A 179 40.02 10.74 -36.45
C THR A 179 41.22 11.65 -36.19
N SER A 180 42.49 11.26 -36.33
CA SER A 180 43.24 10.01 -36.67
C SER A 180 44.72 10.42 -36.56
N ASP A 181 45.56 9.63 -35.89
CA ASP A 181 46.72 8.91 -36.47
C ASP A 181 48.05 9.70 -36.54
N ASP A 182 49.14 8.95 -36.31
CA ASP A 182 50.58 9.18 -36.55
C ASP A 182 51.30 10.18 -35.61
N ASP A 183 52.55 10.00 -35.17
CA ASP A 183 53.54 8.91 -35.09
C ASP A 183 54.78 9.50 -34.34
N ASP A 184 55.71 8.63 -33.94
CA ASP A 184 57.14 8.88 -33.61
C ASP A 184 57.50 9.59 -32.28
N ASP A 185 58.56 9.27 -31.55
CA ASP A 185 59.42 8.08 -31.33
C ASP A 185 60.46 8.53 -30.24
N ASP A 186 61.28 7.59 -29.78
CA ASP A 186 62.58 7.75 -29.08
C ASP A 186 62.61 7.87 -27.53
N ASP A 187 62.76 6.68 -26.92
CA ASP A 187 64.01 6.13 -26.34
C ASP A 187 64.64 6.60 -25.00
N ASP A 188 65.21 5.56 -24.36
CA ASP A 188 66.26 5.48 -23.34
C ASP A 188 65.90 5.78 -21.86
N ASP A 189 66.31 5.02 -20.84
CA ASP A 189 66.96 3.71 -20.69
C ASP A 189 67.04 3.42 -19.16
N ASP A 190 67.40 2.19 -18.82
CA ASP A 190 68.13 1.74 -17.61
C ASP A 190 67.41 1.51 -16.26
N ASP A 191 67.12 0.23 -16.05
CA ASP A 191 67.80 -0.70 -15.13
C ASP A 191 67.49 -0.81 -13.62
N ASP A 192 67.43 -2.10 -13.27
CA ASP A 192 67.88 -2.77 -12.05
C ASP A 192 66.96 -2.98 -10.82
N ASP A 193 66.29 -4.13 -10.88
CA ASP A 193 66.61 -5.35 -10.13
C ASP A 193 66.14 -5.62 -8.67
N HIS A 194 65.73 -6.89 -8.51
CA HIS A 194 65.70 -7.76 -7.31
C HIS A 194 64.47 -7.83 -6.39
N ASP A 195 63.53 -8.70 -6.80
CA ASP A 195 63.15 -10.01 -6.25
C ASP A 195 63.25 -10.40 -4.75
N HIS A 196 62.21 -11.17 -4.36
CA HIS A 196 62.10 -12.19 -3.29
C HIS A 196 62.18 -11.71 -1.80
N ASP A 197 61.39 -12.20 -0.83
CA ASP A 197 60.70 -13.49 -0.74
C ASP A 197 59.61 -13.52 0.36
N GLN A 198 58.83 -14.60 0.31
CA GLN A 198 57.61 -14.88 1.07
C GLN A 198 57.81 -15.41 2.51
N HIS A 199 56.72 -15.38 3.29
CA HIS A 199 56.14 -16.44 4.17
C HIS A 199 55.83 -16.04 5.63
N GLY A 200 54.64 -16.44 6.10
CA GLY A 200 54.55 -17.13 7.40
C GLY A 200 53.49 -16.64 8.41
N ARG A 201 52.39 -17.40 8.50
CA ARG A 201 51.37 -17.48 9.57
C ARG A 201 51.84 -17.31 11.03
N GLY A 202 50.95 -16.81 11.91
CA GLY A 202 51.03 -17.06 13.36
C GLY A 202 49.91 -16.44 14.20
N ILE A 203 49.29 -17.25 15.07
CA ILE A 203 48.09 -16.99 15.90
C ILE A 203 48.46 -16.42 17.30
N SER A 204 47.56 -15.61 17.89
CA SER A 204 47.06 -15.68 19.28
C SER A 204 47.35 -14.55 20.30
N THR A 205 46.30 -14.32 21.11
CA THR A 205 46.22 -13.85 22.51
C THR A 205 46.37 -12.36 22.88
N GLY A 206 45.32 -11.80 23.51
CA GLY A 206 45.37 -10.60 24.37
C GLY A 206 45.97 -10.92 25.77
N PRO A 207 45.83 -10.10 26.84
CA PRO A 207 44.82 -9.04 27.08
C PRO A 207 45.32 -7.71 27.72
N ILE A 208 44.44 -6.70 27.69
CA ILE A 208 44.10 -5.67 28.73
C ILE A 208 45.24 -5.13 29.62
N GLU A 209 45.51 -3.81 29.61
CA GLU A 209 45.12 -2.86 30.68
C GLU A 209 45.49 -1.39 30.38
N THR A 210 44.69 -0.51 30.97
CA THR A 210 44.50 0.94 30.82
C THR A 210 45.64 1.84 31.28
N LYS A 211 45.82 3.01 30.64
CA LYS A 211 46.17 4.29 31.31
C LYS A 211 45.88 5.53 30.46
N LYS A 212 44.88 6.29 30.93
CA LYS A 212 44.70 7.75 30.98
C LYS A 212 45.59 8.61 30.05
N VAL A 213 44.94 9.25 29.09
CA VAL A 213 45.46 10.34 28.25
C VAL A 213 45.10 11.67 28.89
N GLU A 214 46.10 12.53 29.12
CA GLU A 214 45.94 13.98 29.27
C GLU A 214 46.31 14.68 27.96
N SER A 215 45.55 15.72 27.68
CA SER A 215 45.40 16.56 26.49
C SER A 215 46.65 17.32 26.03
N MET A 216 46.78 17.53 24.71
CA MET A 216 46.89 18.88 24.10
C MET A 216 46.75 18.80 22.57
N ASP A 217 46.14 19.85 22.04
CA ASP A 217 45.53 20.01 20.72
C ASP A 217 46.51 20.04 19.54
N THR A 218 46.07 19.57 18.37
CA THR A 218 46.15 20.32 17.09
C THR A 218 45.19 19.66 16.08
N GLU A 219 44.07 20.33 15.80
CA GLU A 219 43.12 19.97 14.75
C GLU A 219 43.73 20.26 13.36
N GLN A 220 43.89 19.23 12.53
CA GLN A 220 43.93 19.38 11.08
C GLN A 220 42.72 18.64 10.50
N GLN A 221 41.71 19.41 10.10
CA GLN A 221 40.52 18.92 9.42
C GLN A 221 40.91 18.47 8.00
N GLN A 222 41.15 17.18 7.81
CA GLN A 222 40.98 16.54 6.50
C GLN A 222 39.47 16.47 6.22
N GLN A 223 39.01 17.33 5.31
CA GLN A 223 37.68 17.21 4.70
C GLN A 223 37.64 15.94 3.85
N THR A 224 37.16 14.85 4.45
CA THR A 224 36.67 13.71 3.70
C THR A 224 35.43 14.17 2.95
N GLN A 225 35.55 14.39 1.65
CA GLN A 225 34.41 14.64 0.77
C GLN A 225 33.46 13.44 0.87
N GLN A 226 32.32 13.66 1.53
CA GLN A 226 31.17 12.76 1.42
C GLN A 226 30.73 12.76 -0.05
N PRO A 227 30.47 11.59 -0.66
CA PRO A 227 29.92 11.56 -2.01
C PRO A 227 28.58 12.30 -1.99
N GLN A 228 28.48 13.37 -2.78
CA GLN A 228 27.23 14.08 -3.01
C GLN A 228 26.25 13.11 -3.68
N ILE A 229 25.28 12.63 -2.91
CA ILE A 229 24.19 11.81 -3.43
C ILE A 229 23.29 12.75 -4.24
N ASP A 230 23.35 12.58 -5.55
CA ASP A 230 22.50 13.22 -6.54
C ASP A 230 21.03 13.08 -6.12
N THR A 231 20.46 14.18 -5.62
CA THR A 231 19.21 14.17 -4.84
C THR A 231 17.96 14.23 -5.72
N THR A 232 18.11 13.98 -7.02
CA THR A 232 16.99 13.80 -7.93
C THR A 232 16.46 12.37 -7.82
N ILE A 233 15.37 12.19 -7.08
CA ILE A 233 14.65 10.92 -7.04
C ILE A 233 14.03 10.69 -8.43
N SER A 234 14.61 9.79 -9.19
CA SER A 234 14.06 9.35 -10.48
C SER A 234 12.74 8.63 -10.25
N VAL A 235 11.64 9.17 -10.78
CA VAL A 235 10.34 8.48 -10.75
C VAL A 235 10.46 7.18 -11.52
N ILE A 236 10.06 6.07 -10.89
CA ILE A 236 10.01 4.77 -11.56
C ILE A 236 8.67 4.67 -12.30
N GLU A 237 8.71 4.35 -13.58
CA GLU A 237 7.59 4.11 -14.46
C GLU A 237 6.78 2.89 -14.01
N SER A 238 5.49 2.84 -14.38
CA SER A 238 4.68 1.64 -14.18
C SER A 238 4.79 0.74 -15.41
N LEU A 239 4.33 -0.50 -15.29
CA LEU A 239 4.05 -1.36 -16.44
C LEU A 239 3.23 -0.57 -17.47
N ALA A 240 3.66 -0.65 -18.72
CA ALA A 240 2.88 -0.13 -19.84
C ALA A 240 1.50 -0.78 -19.87
N ASP A 241 0.48 0.01 -20.22
CA ASP A 241 -0.91 -0.43 -20.23
C ASP A 241 -1.12 -1.69 -21.09
N GLU A 242 -0.42 -1.78 -22.23
CA GLU A 242 -0.44 -2.95 -23.11
C GLU A 242 0.05 -4.22 -22.39
N HIS A 243 1.17 -4.14 -21.67
CA HIS A 243 1.75 -5.27 -20.94
C HIS A 243 0.84 -5.70 -19.80
N ALA A 244 0.29 -4.75 -19.05
CA ALA A 244 -0.61 -5.04 -17.95
C ALA A 244 -1.93 -5.69 -18.43
N LEU A 245 -2.48 -5.27 -19.56
CA LEU A 245 -3.65 -5.91 -20.19
C LEU A 245 -3.34 -7.34 -20.62
N VAL A 246 -2.23 -7.55 -21.33
CA VAL A 246 -1.81 -8.89 -21.80
C VAL A 246 -1.54 -9.82 -20.62
N LEU A 247 -0.77 -9.37 -19.62
CA LEU A 247 -0.51 -10.14 -18.41
C LEU A 247 -1.78 -10.50 -17.66
N THR A 248 -2.77 -9.60 -17.62
CA THR A 248 -4.05 -9.89 -16.98
C THR A 248 -4.75 -11.08 -17.64
N SER A 249 -4.75 -11.13 -18.98
CA SER A 249 -5.28 -12.28 -19.72
C SER A 249 -4.44 -13.54 -19.55
N ASP A 250 -3.10 -13.43 -19.62
CA ASP A 250 -2.18 -14.56 -19.44
C ASP A 250 -2.36 -15.21 -18.07
N CYS A 251 -2.51 -14.42 -17.01
CA CYS A 251 -2.80 -14.89 -15.66
C CYS A 251 -4.08 -15.73 -15.62
N VAL A 252 -5.14 -15.35 -16.34
CA VAL A 252 -6.39 -16.15 -16.38
C VAL A 252 -6.15 -17.51 -17.04
N TYR A 253 -5.35 -17.57 -18.11
CA TYR A 253 -4.99 -18.84 -18.73
C TYR A 253 -4.14 -19.70 -17.80
N LEU A 254 -3.17 -19.11 -17.10
CA LEU A 254 -2.32 -19.82 -16.15
C LEU A 254 -3.10 -20.36 -14.94
N ILE A 255 -4.11 -19.63 -14.45
CA ILE A 255 -5.01 -20.10 -13.38
C ILE A 255 -5.74 -21.38 -13.80
N ARG A 256 -6.09 -21.51 -15.09
CA ARG A 256 -6.78 -22.70 -15.64
C ARG A 256 -5.85 -23.88 -15.90
N MET A 257 -4.54 -23.68 -15.78
CA MET A 257 -3.53 -24.73 -15.93
C MET A 257 -3.14 -25.29 -14.55
N PRO A 258 -2.59 -26.52 -14.49
CA PRO A 258 -2.14 -27.13 -13.23
C PRO A 258 -0.80 -26.52 -12.77
N VAL A 259 -0.78 -25.19 -12.61
CA VAL A 259 0.37 -24.41 -12.19
C VAL A 259 0.57 -24.56 -10.68
N ASP A 260 1.84 -24.56 -10.26
CA ASP A 260 2.21 -24.75 -8.86
C ASP A 260 1.57 -23.69 -7.94
N PRO A 261 1.25 -24.01 -6.68
CA PRO A 261 0.51 -23.11 -5.79
C PRO A 261 1.24 -21.79 -5.52
N ASP A 262 2.57 -21.81 -5.46
CA ASP A 262 3.40 -20.62 -5.29
C ASP A 262 3.27 -19.66 -6.49
N ALA A 263 3.15 -20.20 -7.71
CA ALA A 263 2.93 -19.41 -8.90
C ALA A 263 1.51 -18.86 -8.97
N ILE A 264 0.49 -19.65 -8.57
CA ILE A 264 -0.89 -19.17 -8.41
C ILE A 264 -0.96 -18.05 -7.37
N HIS A 265 -0.28 -18.18 -6.24
CA HIS A 265 -0.24 -17.13 -5.23
C HIS A 265 0.43 -15.86 -5.77
N ALA A 266 1.61 -15.99 -6.39
CA ALA A 266 2.35 -14.87 -6.95
C ALA A 266 1.56 -14.12 -8.04
N LEU A 267 0.95 -14.86 -8.99
CA LEU A 267 0.15 -14.25 -10.06
C LEU A 267 -1.10 -13.55 -9.49
N LEU A 268 -1.78 -14.16 -8.51
CA LEU A 268 -2.97 -13.57 -7.90
C LEU A 268 -2.64 -12.30 -7.11
N ARG A 269 -1.44 -12.19 -6.51
CA ARG A 269 -0.96 -10.93 -5.91
C ARG A 269 -0.77 -9.83 -6.94
N LEU A 270 -0.16 -10.15 -8.10
CA LEU A 270 -0.04 -9.19 -9.20
C LEU A 270 -1.42 -8.77 -9.72
N ILE A 271 -2.33 -9.72 -9.93
CA ILE A 271 -3.72 -9.43 -10.33
C ILE A 271 -4.43 -8.54 -9.31
N LEU A 272 -4.30 -8.82 -8.01
CA LEU A 272 -4.87 -7.96 -6.98
C LEU A 272 -4.35 -6.52 -7.09
N ARG A 273 -3.07 -6.32 -7.42
CA ARG A 273 -2.49 -4.98 -7.59
C ARG A 273 -3.00 -4.30 -8.85
N LEU A 274 -2.96 -4.97 -10.00
CA LEU A 274 -3.38 -4.42 -11.29
C LEU A 274 -4.87 -4.07 -11.26
N THR A 275 -5.71 -4.99 -10.79
CA THR A 275 -7.18 -4.82 -10.76
C THR A 275 -7.67 -3.67 -9.85
N ARG A 276 -6.79 -3.02 -9.07
CA ARG A 276 -7.15 -1.77 -8.38
C ARG A 276 -7.61 -0.69 -9.35
N ASP A 277 -7.06 -0.67 -10.56
CA ASP A 277 -7.60 0.07 -11.70
C ASP A 277 -8.66 -0.81 -12.40
N TYR A 278 -9.87 -0.27 -12.50
CA TYR A 278 -11.05 -0.97 -13.00
C TYR A 278 -10.86 -1.48 -14.43
N LYS A 279 -10.03 -0.84 -15.26
CA LYS A 279 -9.78 -1.30 -16.63
C LYS A 279 -9.19 -2.72 -16.66
N TYR A 280 -8.30 -3.05 -15.72
CA TYR A 280 -7.72 -4.38 -15.61
C TYR A 280 -8.66 -5.36 -14.92
N ALA A 281 -9.47 -4.90 -13.94
CA ALA A 281 -10.52 -5.74 -13.35
C ALA A 281 -11.53 -6.20 -14.40
N ARG A 282 -11.92 -5.30 -15.32
CA ARG A 282 -12.77 -5.61 -16.46
C ARG A 282 -12.10 -6.63 -17.40
N GLN A 283 -10.85 -6.42 -17.78
CA GLN A 283 -10.12 -7.35 -18.65
C GLN A 283 -9.99 -8.75 -18.02
N PHE A 284 -9.72 -8.82 -16.71
CA PHE A 284 -9.65 -10.07 -15.96
C PHE A 284 -10.99 -10.81 -15.99
N ALA A 285 -12.10 -10.10 -15.72
CA ALA A 285 -13.44 -10.68 -15.78
C ALA A 285 -13.82 -11.12 -17.20
N GLN A 286 -13.53 -10.30 -18.22
CA GLN A 286 -13.76 -10.61 -19.65
C GLN A 286 -13.02 -11.85 -20.12
N SER A 287 -11.79 -12.05 -19.64
CA SER A 287 -11.00 -13.25 -19.95
C SER A 287 -11.53 -14.51 -19.23
N GLY A 288 -12.54 -14.37 -18.37
CA GLY A 288 -13.15 -15.43 -17.57
C GLY A 288 -12.36 -15.78 -16.31
N GLY A 289 -11.73 -14.77 -15.69
CA GLY A 289 -10.97 -14.91 -14.45
C GLY A 289 -11.82 -15.27 -13.24
N ILE A 290 -13.10 -14.86 -13.22
CA ILE A 290 -14.05 -15.23 -12.15
C ILE A 290 -14.20 -16.76 -12.10
N GLN A 291 -14.56 -17.36 -13.22
CA GLN A 291 -14.78 -18.81 -13.32
C GLN A 291 -13.47 -19.57 -13.13
N ALA A 292 -12.35 -19.02 -13.62
CA ALA A 292 -11.02 -19.60 -13.41
C ALA A 292 -10.71 -19.72 -11.90
N ILE A 293 -10.90 -18.65 -11.12
CA ILE A 293 -10.71 -18.68 -9.66
C ILE A 293 -11.67 -19.68 -8.99
N LEU A 294 -12.96 -19.67 -9.37
CA LEU A 294 -13.96 -20.58 -8.78
C LEU A 294 -13.70 -22.06 -9.12
N SER A 295 -13.02 -22.33 -10.23
CA SER A 295 -12.62 -23.68 -10.67
C SER A 295 -11.34 -24.21 -10.01
N LEU A 296 -10.60 -23.36 -9.28
CA LEU A 296 -9.40 -23.79 -8.57
C LEU A 296 -9.72 -24.88 -7.54
N THR A 297 -8.73 -25.73 -7.28
CA THR A 297 -8.85 -26.88 -6.39
C THR A 297 -7.92 -26.73 -5.20
N GLN A 298 -8.07 -27.59 -4.19
CA GLN A 298 -7.21 -27.58 -2.99
C GLN A 298 -5.72 -27.81 -3.32
N THR A 299 -5.40 -28.31 -4.52
CA THR A 299 -4.00 -28.40 -4.96
C THR A 299 -3.33 -27.03 -5.06
N SER A 300 -4.08 -25.96 -5.33
CA SER A 300 -3.59 -24.58 -5.43
C SER A 300 -3.73 -23.78 -4.12
N ALA A 301 -3.87 -24.45 -2.97
CA ALA A 301 -4.11 -23.78 -1.70
C ALA A 301 -2.87 -23.05 -1.17
N PHE A 302 -3.09 -21.86 -0.60
CA PHE A 302 -2.08 -21.06 0.08
C PHE A 302 -2.72 -20.18 1.17
N GLN A 303 -1.90 -19.70 2.10
CA GLN A 303 -2.36 -18.89 3.23
C GLN A 303 -2.93 -17.55 2.77
N GLY A 304 -4.13 -17.19 3.25
CA GLY A 304 -4.78 -15.92 2.93
C GLY A 304 -5.47 -15.87 1.56
N CYS A 305 -5.56 -17.00 0.84
CA CYS A 305 -6.20 -17.11 -0.47
C CYS A 305 -7.62 -16.53 -0.51
N ALA A 306 -8.46 -16.86 0.48
CA ALA A 306 -9.82 -16.34 0.55
C ALA A 306 -9.87 -14.81 0.61
N SER A 307 -9.04 -14.18 1.46
CA SER A 307 -8.98 -12.72 1.57
C SER A 307 -8.53 -12.06 0.27
N LEU A 308 -7.55 -12.66 -0.41
CA LEU A 308 -7.05 -12.16 -1.68
C LEU A 308 -8.15 -12.22 -2.77
N ILE A 309 -8.83 -13.36 -2.89
CA ILE A 309 -9.93 -13.56 -3.84
C ILE A 309 -11.07 -12.57 -3.56
N THR A 310 -11.46 -12.38 -2.30
CA THR A 310 -12.49 -11.41 -1.91
C THR A 310 -12.15 -10.01 -2.41
N LEU A 311 -10.90 -9.56 -2.27
CA LEU A 311 -10.48 -8.24 -2.73
C LEU A 311 -10.49 -8.12 -4.26
N ILE A 312 -10.05 -9.15 -5.00
CA ILE A 312 -10.16 -9.17 -6.47
C ILE A 312 -11.63 -9.08 -6.89
N PHE A 313 -12.52 -9.85 -6.26
CA PHE A 313 -13.95 -9.80 -6.55
C PHE A 313 -14.57 -8.43 -6.21
N ARG A 314 -14.12 -7.77 -5.14
CA ARG A 314 -14.50 -6.37 -4.87
C ARG A 314 -14.05 -5.43 -5.98
N HIS A 315 -12.83 -5.57 -6.50
CA HIS A 315 -12.37 -4.75 -7.62
C HIS A 315 -13.23 -4.92 -8.88
N ILE A 316 -13.73 -6.12 -9.16
CA ILE A 316 -14.66 -6.37 -10.28
C ILE A 316 -16.02 -5.69 -10.06
N MET A 317 -16.48 -5.61 -8.80
CA MET A 317 -17.73 -4.94 -8.43
C MET A 317 -17.62 -3.41 -8.44
N GLU A 318 -16.44 -2.87 -8.16
CA GLU A 318 -16.18 -1.44 -7.94
C GLU A 318 -15.84 -0.71 -9.24
N ASP A 319 -16.83 -0.60 -10.14
CA ASP A 319 -16.84 0.44 -11.18
C ASP A 319 -16.87 1.86 -10.56
N ASP A 320 -16.77 2.91 -11.38
CA ASP A 320 -16.66 4.29 -10.87
C ASP A 320 -17.79 4.65 -9.88
N SER A 321 -19.04 4.26 -10.20
CA SER A 321 -20.21 4.50 -9.36
C SER A 321 -20.15 3.73 -8.03
N ASN A 322 -19.91 2.42 -8.07
CA ASN A 322 -19.82 1.61 -6.85
C ASN A 322 -18.60 1.97 -6.00
N LEU A 323 -17.49 2.38 -6.62
CA LEU A 323 -16.31 2.84 -5.91
C LEU A 323 -16.59 4.13 -5.13
N ARG A 324 -17.29 5.10 -5.73
CA ARG A 324 -17.73 6.34 -5.05
C ARG A 324 -18.60 6.04 -3.84
N LEU A 325 -19.60 5.17 -4.00
CA LEU A 325 -20.49 4.75 -2.90
C LEU A 325 -19.73 4.02 -1.80
N ALA A 326 -18.79 3.13 -2.17
CA ALA A 326 -17.95 2.43 -1.22
C ALA A 326 -17.03 3.38 -0.44
N MET A 327 -16.44 4.38 -1.10
CA MET A 327 -15.65 5.43 -0.46
C MET A 327 -16.50 6.30 0.47
N GLU A 328 -17.69 6.72 0.04
CA GLU A 328 -18.61 7.49 0.89
C GLU A 328 -18.96 6.70 2.16
N LYS A 329 -19.31 5.42 2.01
CA LYS A 329 -19.61 4.55 3.13
C LYS A 329 -18.42 4.40 4.09
N ALA A 330 -17.21 4.22 3.55
CA ALA A 330 -15.99 4.14 4.35
C ALA A 330 -15.71 5.44 5.11
N ILE A 331 -15.87 6.61 4.46
CA ILE A 331 -15.73 7.93 5.08
C ILE A 331 -16.74 8.10 6.22
N ARG A 332 -18.03 7.82 5.96
CA ARG A 332 -19.09 7.92 6.98
C ARG A 332 -18.86 6.96 8.14
N GLN A 333 -18.39 5.74 7.87
CA GLN A 333 -18.03 4.77 8.89
C GLN A 333 -16.86 5.25 9.75
N ALA A 334 -15.81 5.82 9.13
CA ALA A 334 -14.69 6.41 9.86
C ALA A 334 -15.16 7.57 10.76
N LEU A 335 -16.15 8.35 10.35
CA LEU A 335 -16.68 9.45 11.16
C LEU A 335 -17.56 9.01 12.35
N THR A 336 -17.83 7.71 12.53
CA THR A 336 -18.61 7.23 13.69
C THR A 336 -17.83 7.25 15.01
N GLY A 337 -16.52 7.52 15.00
CA GLY A 337 -15.68 7.51 16.20
C GLY A 337 -15.36 6.11 16.75
N ASN A 338 -15.98 5.04 16.19
CA ASN A 338 -15.84 3.67 16.68
C ASN A 338 -14.72 2.91 15.98
N HIS A 339 -13.48 3.28 16.27
CA HIS A 339 -12.31 2.68 15.68
C HIS A 339 -11.61 1.83 16.75
N GLY A 340 -11.00 0.70 16.36
CA GLY A 340 -10.23 -0.09 17.32
C GLY A 340 -9.06 0.70 17.92
N GLY A 341 -8.64 0.34 19.14
CA GLY A 341 -7.53 1.01 19.85
C GLY A 341 -6.17 0.96 19.14
N SER A 342 -6.08 0.25 18.00
CA SER A 342 -4.90 0.17 17.13
C SER A 342 -4.44 1.53 16.57
N ILE A 343 -5.25 2.58 16.63
CA ILE A 343 -4.94 3.92 16.10
C ILE A 343 -4.30 4.83 17.16
N GLY A 344 -4.19 4.37 18.42
CA GLY A 344 -3.58 5.14 19.51
C GLY A 344 -4.48 6.25 20.07
N VAL A 345 -5.78 6.20 19.79
CA VAL A 345 -6.80 7.13 20.29
C VAL A 345 -7.98 6.32 20.80
N GLN A 346 -8.60 6.73 21.91
CA GLN A 346 -9.77 6.04 22.46
C GLN A 346 -11.00 6.23 21.56
N PRO A 347 -11.85 5.19 21.40
CA PRO A 347 -13.10 5.32 20.66
C PRO A 347 -13.99 6.42 21.25
N ALA A 348 -14.75 7.12 20.40
CA ALA A 348 -15.72 8.14 20.77
C ALA A 348 -15.18 9.34 21.59
N CYS A 349 -13.86 9.56 21.63
CA CYS A 349 -13.28 10.80 22.16
C CYS A 349 -13.20 11.87 21.06
N PRO A 350 -13.10 13.18 21.39
CA PRO A 350 -12.99 14.22 20.36
C PRO A 350 -11.82 14.01 19.40
N GLY A 351 -10.71 13.42 19.87
CA GLY A 351 -9.55 13.09 19.04
C GLY A 351 -9.84 12.01 17.98
N SER A 352 -10.83 11.15 18.18
CA SER A 352 -11.21 10.14 17.18
C SER A 352 -11.77 10.75 15.89
N HIS A 353 -12.29 11.98 15.97
CA HIS A 353 -12.81 12.72 14.83
C HIS A 353 -11.81 13.74 14.27
N GLU A 354 -10.56 13.75 14.74
CA GLU A 354 -9.54 14.66 14.24
C GLU A 354 -9.12 14.29 12.80
N LEU A 355 -8.87 15.30 11.97
CA LEU A 355 -8.61 15.15 10.53
C LEU A 355 -7.52 14.13 10.24
N ASN A 356 -6.34 14.24 10.85
CA ASN A 356 -5.22 13.34 10.57
C ASN A 356 -5.50 11.91 11.06
N VAL A 357 -6.26 11.75 12.15
CA VAL A 357 -6.73 10.44 12.62
C VAL A 357 -7.66 9.81 11.59
N ILE A 358 -8.67 10.55 11.11
CA ILE A 358 -9.64 10.07 10.11
C ILE A 358 -8.95 9.77 8.77
N LEU A 359 -8.09 10.67 8.29
CA LEU A 359 -7.34 10.46 7.04
C LEU A 359 -6.45 9.22 7.13
N ARG A 360 -5.86 8.92 8.29
CA ARG A 360 -5.07 7.69 8.46
C ARG A 360 -5.90 6.42 8.29
N ILE A 361 -7.11 6.39 8.86
CA ILE A 361 -8.05 5.27 8.70
C ILE A 361 -8.43 5.10 7.23
N LEU A 362 -8.62 6.22 6.55
CA LEU A 362 -9.00 6.26 5.13
C LEU A 362 -7.82 6.13 4.16
N GLY A 363 -6.60 5.92 4.67
CA GLY A 363 -5.38 5.72 3.88
C GLY A 363 -5.55 4.74 2.71
N PRO A 364 -6.13 3.55 2.91
CA PRO A 364 -6.38 2.61 1.82
C PRO A 364 -7.29 3.15 0.71
N ALA A 365 -8.31 3.95 1.05
CA ALA A 365 -9.21 4.55 0.07
C ALA A 365 -8.54 5.70 -0.69
N MET A 366 -7.89 6.62 0.03
CA MET A 366 -7.14 7.74 -0.57
C MET A 366 -6.06 7.26 -1.54
N THR A 367 -5.34 6.20 -1.15
CA THR A 367 -4.26 5.65 -1.95
C THR A 367 -4.74 4.75 -3.09
N ARG A 368 -6.05 4.52 -3.25
CA ARG A 368 -6.59 3.77 -4.38
C ARG A 368 -6.94 4.69 -5.54
N ALA A 369 -7.76 5.72 -5.29
CA ALA A 369 -8.18 6.68 -6.30
C ALA A 369 -8.27 8.07 -5.63
N PRO A 370 -7.18 8.85 -5.62
CA PRO A 370 -7.12 10.10 -4.86
C PRO A 370 -8.16 11.13 -5.35
N ASP A 371 -8.38 11.23 -6.66
CA ASP A 371 -9.31 12.22 -7.23
C ASP A 371 -10.77 11.90 -6.87
N ILE A 372 -11.17 10.63 -7.01
CA ILE A 372 -12.50 10.15 -6.61
C ILE A 372 -12.68 10.34 -5.10
N PHE A 373 -11.67 10.01 -4.30
CA PHE A 373 -11.72 10.20 -2.86
C PHE A 373 -11.91 11.67 -2.50
N LEU A 374 -11.14 12.59 -3.10
CA LEU A 374 -11.24 14.02 -2.81
C LEU A 374 -12.61 14.59 -3.15
N ASP A 375 -13.19 14.19 -4.29
CA ASP A 375 -14.54 14.59 -4.68
C ASP A 375 -15.59 14.10 -3.67
N VAL A 376 -15.59 12.80 -3.36
CA VAL A 376 -16.53 12.23 -2.36
C VAL A 376 -16.32 12.83 -0.97
N ALA A 377 -15.07 12.95 -0.52
CA ALA A 377 -14.73 13.52 0.77
C ALA A 377 -15.15 14.99 0.88
N SER A 378 -15.03 15.78 -0.20
CA SER A 378 -15.47 17.19 -0.21
C SER A 378 -16.99 17.33 -0.10
N ASN A 379 -17.73 16.32 -0.55
CA ASN A 379 -19.19 16.26 -0.44
C ASN A 379 -19.66 15.78 0.94
N VAL A 380 -18.90 14.91 1.60
CA VAL A 380 -19.28 14.27 2.87
C VAL A 380 -18.68 14.97 4.09
N LEU A 381 -17.43 15.43 4.02
CA LEU A 381 -16.71 16.00 5.16
C LEU A 381 -17.07 17.47 5.39
N GLN A 382 -17.21 17.81 6.66
CA GLN A 382 -17.34 19.18 7.12
C GLN A 382 -16.49 19.39 8.37
N LEU A 383 -15.82 20.54 8.47
CA LEU A 383 -15.14 20.95 9.69
C LEU A 383 -16.16 21.38 10.74
N SER A 384 -16.04 20.83 11.94
CA SER A 384 -16.80 21.30 13.10
C SER A 384 -16.25 22.66 13.54
N PRO A 385 -17.12 23.66 13.81
CA PRO A 385 -16.66 24.96 14.27
C PRO A 385 -15.91 24.80 15.61
N PRO A 386 -14.79 25.52 15.82
CA PRO A 386 -14.07 25.46 17.09
C PRO A 386 -15.02 25.92 18.22
N SER A 387 -15.15 25.09 19.26
CA SER A 387 -15.94 25.46 20.44
C SER A 387 -15.35 26.72 21.06
N ALA A 388 -16.13 27.81 21.08
CA ALA A 388 -15.71 29.17 21.45
C ALA A 388 -15.20 29.35 22.90
N SER A 389 -14.96 28.27 23.66
CA SER A 389 -14.75 28.34 25.11
C SER A 389 -13.54 27.57 25.66
N ARG A 390 -12.58 27.09 24.84
CA ARG A 390 -11.44 26.31 25.39
C ARG A 390 -10.03 26.64 24.92
N PHE A 391 -9.84 27.56 23.98
CA PHE A 391 -8.50 27.89 23.46
C PHE A 391 -8.16 29.36 23.70
N LYS A 392 -7.85 29.72 24.95
CA LYS A 392 -6.98 30.87 25.22
C LYS A 392 -5.53 30.37 25.12
N ASN A 393 -4.79 30.91 24.17
CA ASN A 393 -3.37 30.61 23.99
C ASN A 393 -2.59 31.28 25.15
N PRO A 394 -1.82 30.56 25.99
CA PRO A 394 -1.03 31.18 27.06
C PRO A 394 0.16 32.00 26.56
N PHE A 395 0.42 32.01 25.25
CA PHE A 395 1.61 32.59 24.62
C PHE A 395 1.30 33.73 23.62
N ILE A 396 0.06 34.23 23.55
CA ILE A 396 -0.24 35.44 22.76
C ILE A 396 -0.30 36.63 23.72
N THR A 397 0.78 37.42 23.74
CA THR A 397 0.72 38.82 24.19
C THR A 397 -0.03 39.63 23.12
N GLU A 398 -0.84 40.59 23.55
CA GLU A 398 -1.88 41.28 22.76
C GLU A 398 -1.38 42.07 21.51
N ASP A 399 -0.08 42.03 21.20
CA ASP A 399 0.56 42.91 20.21
C ASP A 399 0.85 42.26 18.83
N GLU A 400 0.63 40.96 18.62
CA GLU A 400 0.85 40.30 17.30
C GLU A 400 -0.45 40.03 16.52
N HIS A 401 -1.26 41.07 16.32
CA HIS A 401 -2.52 40.98 15.57
C HIS A 401 -2.41 41.10 14.05
N HIS A 402 -1.20 41.14 13.48
CA HIS A 402 -1.04 41.28 12.04
C HIS A 402 -0.20 40.15 11.45
N ILE A 403 -0.84 39.42 10.51
CA ILE A 403 -0.36 38.27 9.74
C ILE A 403 -0.64 36.91 10.41
N GLN A 404 -1.92 36.59 10.63
CA GLN A 404 -2.38 35.21 10.78
C GLN A 404 -3.31 34.86 9.63
N THR A 405 -2.85 33.94 8.78
CA THR A 405 -3.69 33.19 7.84
C THR A 405 -4.88 32.61 8.59
N ASN A 406 -6.09 32.79 8.07
CA ASN A 406 -7.40 32.41 8.64
C ASN A 406 -7.63 30.88 8.82
N LEU A 407 -6.64 30.10 9.27
CA LEU A 407 -6.81 28.70 9.67
C LEU A 407 -6.71 28.58 11.20
N PRO A 408 -7.65 27.90 11.88
CA PRO A 408 -7.57 27.73 13.33
C PRO A 408 -6.30 26.94 13.67
N ILE A 409 -5.52 27.45 14.63
CA ILE A 409 -4.29 26.82 15.17
C ILE A 409 -4.65 25.62 16.09
N GLY A 410 -5.86 25.05 15.95
CA GLY A 410 -6.41 23.96 16.76
C GLY A 410 -6.64 22.67 15.95
N PRO A 411 -6.98 21.55 16.62
CA PRO A 411 -7.30 20.30 15.94
C PRO A 411 -8.47 20.48 14.98
N LEU A 412 -8.33 19.98 13.76
CA LEU A 412 -9.38 20.01 12.75
C LEU A 412 -10.34 18.85 13.02
N ILE A 413 -11.44 19.11 13.72
CA ILE A 413 -12.46 18.10 14.02
C ILE A 413 -13.42 17.97 12.84
N LEU A 414 -13.65 16.73 12.39
CA LEU A 414 -14.52 16.41 11.27
C LEU A 414 -15.89 15.92 11.73
N GLN A 415 -16.91 16.26 10.95
CA GLN A 415 -18.25 15.72 11.03
C GLN A 415 -18.76 15.36 9.63
N ALA A 416 -19.69 14.43 9.57
CA ALA A 416 -20.35 14.07 8.32
C ALA A 416 -21.47 15.08 8.01
N ARG A 417 -21.52 15.57 6.77
CA ARG A 417 -22.71 16.27 6.28
C ARG A 417 -23.91 15.31 6.28
N PRO A 418 -25.13 15.81 6.57
CA PRO A 418 -26.35 15.02 6.40
C PRO A 418 -26.39 14.43 4.99
N ALA A 419 -26.76 13.16 4.88
CA ALA A 419 -26.95 12.56 3.58
C ALA A 419 -28.10 13.28 2.87
N THR A 420 -27.79 14.03 1.81
CA THR A 420 -28.84 14.48 0.89
C THR A 420 -29.34 13.24 0.17
N THR A 421 -30.64 12.94 0.28
CA THR A 421 -31.34 11.91 -0.50
C THR A 421 -31.39 12.34 -1.97
N THR A 422 -30.23 12.41 -2.61
CA THR A 422 -30.16 12.38 -4.07
C THR A 422 -30.26 10.92 -4.46
N THR A 423 -31.46 10.53 -4.87
CA THR A 423 -31.69 9.26 -5.56
C THR A 423 -30.97 9.34 -6.89
N THR A 424 -29.64 9.15 -6.90
CA THR A 424 -28.94 8.80 -8.12
C THR A 424 -29.66 7.57 -8.66
N LYS A 425 -30.18 7.67 -9.89
CA LYS A 425 -30.67 6.50 -10.61
C LYS A 425 -29.54 5.50 -10.55
N GLN A 426 -29.72 4.44 -9.77
CA GLN A 426 -28.79 3.34 -9.75
C GLN A 426 -28.85 2.74 -11.14
N ASP A 427 -27.83 3.07 -11.95
CA ASP A 427 -27.60 2.36 -13.20
C ASP A 427 -27.54 0.87 -12.89
N SER A 428 -28.09 0.07 -13.81
CA SER A 428 -28.04 -1.38 -13.76
C SER A 428 -26.64 -1.84 -13.34
N ALA A 429 -26.56 -2.77 -12.38
CA ALA A 429 -25.27 -3.34 -11.96
C ALA A 429 -24.43 -3.68 -13.20
N GLY A 430 -23.17 -3.24 -13.21
CA GLY A 430 -22.29 -3.49 -14.36
C GLY A 430 -22.28 -4.96 -14.76
N GLU A 431 -22.21 -5.25 -16.06
CA GLU A 431 -22.33 -6.60 -16.63
C GLU A 431 -21.49 -7.66 -15.87
N PHE A 432 -20.24 -7.32 -15.51
CA PHE A 432 -19.35 -8.21 -14.77
C PHE A 432 -19.69 -8.37 -13.28
N ALA A 433 -20.32 -7.37 -12.67
CA ALA A 433 -20.82 -7.47 -11.30
C ALA A 433 -22.00 -8.46 -11.24
N GLU A 434 -22.93 -8.38 -12.19
CA GLU A 434 -24.00 -9.37 -12.31
C GLU A 434 -23.44 -10.76 -12.59
N ARG A 435 -22.48 -10.88 -13.53
CA ARG A 435 -21.84 -12.16 -13.83
C ARG A 435 -21.17 -12.78 -12.62
N LEU A 436 -20.40 -12.00 -11.87
CA LEU A 436 -19.74 -12.45 -10.64
C LEU A 436 -20.75 -13.00 -9.63
N LEU A 437 -21.86 -12.28 -9.41
CA LEU A 437 -22.88 -12.70 -8.46
C LEU A 437 -23.57 -13.98 -8.90
N VAL A 438 -23.88 -14.12 -10.20
CA VAL A 438 -24.44 -15.35 -10.76
C VAL A 438 -23.48 -16.52 -10.59
N ASP A 439 -22.21 -16.36 -10.95
CA ASP A 439 -21.21 -17.44 -10.84
C ASP A 439 -20.98 -17.86 -9.36
N LEU A 440 -21.01 -16.91 -8.42
CA LEU A 440 -20.93 -17.21 -6.97
C LEU A 440 -22.17 -17.99 -6.48
N LEU A 441 -23.35 -17.66 -6.98
CA LEU A 441 -24.59 -18.38 -6.62
C LEU A 441 -24.61 -19.78 -7.25
N ASP A 442 -24.24 -19.92 -8.52
CA ASP A 442 -24.10 -21.22 -9.20
C ASP A 442 -23.08 -22.12 -8.49
N PHE A 443 -22.00 -21.53 -7.97
CA PHE A 443 -21.03 -22.26 -7.15
C PHE A 443 -21.68 -22.89 -5.91
N LEU A 444 -22.61 -22.20 -5.24
CA LEU A 444 -23.30 -22.72 -4.07
C LEU A 444 -24.27 -23.86 -4.43
N LEU A 445 -24.87 -23.81 -5.61
CA LEU A 445 -25.87 -24.76 -6.10
C LEU A 445 -25.27 -26.09 -6.58
N THR A 446 -23.98 -26.09 -6.92
CA THR A 446 -23.32 -27.28 -7.45
C THR A 446 -22.93 -28.24 -6.31
N ASN A 447 -23.09 -29.54 -6.56
CA ASN A 447 -22.80 -30.59 -5.56
C ASN A 447 -21.29 -30.66 -5.27
N ASP A 448 -20.95 -30.91 -4.01
CA ASP A 448 -19.57 -30.96 -3.51
C ASP A 448 -18.85 -32.27 -3.83
N ASP A 449 -19.52 -33.23 -4.48
CA ASP A 449 -18.99 -34.56 -4.84
C ASP A 449 -17.91 -34.50 -5.94
N ALA A 450 -17.49 -33.31 -6.35
CA ALA A 450 -16.45 -33.10 -7.35
C ALA A 450 -15.06 -33.48 -6.79
N ASN A 451 -14.45 -34.50 -7.40
CA ASN A 451 -13.02 -34.79 -7.27
C ASN A 451 -12.31 -34.22 -8.52
N PRO A 452 -11.32 -33.32 -8.40
CA PRO A 452 -10.67 -32.79 -7.18
C PRO A 452 -11.50 -31.78 -6.38
N LYS A 453 -11.31 -31.80 -5.05
CA LYS A 453 -11.98 -30.89 -4.11
C LYS A 453 -11.67 -29.43 -4.44
N ARG A 454 -12.71 -28.60 -4.50
CA ARG A 454 -12.63 -27.16 -4.78
C ARG A 454 -11.81 -26.40 -3.74
N LEU A 455 -11.11 -25.36 -4.18
CA LEU A 455 -10.27 -24.51 -3.33
C LEU A 455 -11.11 -23.71 -2.33
N LEU A 456 -12.17 -23.07 -2.82
CA LEU A 456 -13.12 -22.34 -2.00
C LEU A 456 -14.18 -23.30 -1.46
N SER A 457 -14.54 -23.14 -0.19
CA SER A 457 -15.68 -23.81 0.41
C SER A 457 -16.97 -23.02 0.16
N LYS A 458 -18.13 -23.69 0.29
CA LYS A 458 -19.43 -23.01 0.27
C LYS A 458 -19.54 -21.96 1.38
N SER A 459 -18.99 -22.24 2.56
CA SER A 459 -18.91 -21.27 3.66
C SER A 459 -18.13 -20.01 3.25
N THR A 460 -17.00 -20.16 2.56
CA THR A 460 -16.20 -19.02 2.07
C THR A 460 -16.98 -18.18 1.05
N VAL A 461 -17.67 -18.83 0.10
CA VAL A 461 -18.49 -18.12 -0.89
C VAL A 461 -19.66 -17.38 -0.25
N LEU A 462 -20.33 -17.97 0.74
CA LEU A 462 -21.36 -17.29 1.54
C LEU A 462 -20.81 -16.05 2.26
N ARG A 463 -19.58 -16.13 2.80
CA ARG A 463 -18.91 -14.99 3.42
C ARG A 463 -18.67 -13.87 2.43
N ILE A 464 -18.13 -14.20 1.25
CA ILE A 464 -17.90 -13.25 0.16
C ILE A 464 -19.22 -12.58 -0.23
N LEU A 465 -20.26 -13.35 -0.54
CA LEU A 465 -21.57 -12.81 -0.89
C LEU A 465 -22.13 -11.89 0.19
N ALA A 466 -22.03 -12.28 1.47
CA ALA A 466 -22.50 -11.45 2.58
C ALA A 466 -21.71 -10.13 2.69
N GLU A 467 -20.40 -10.14 2.42
CA GLU A 467 -19.58 -8.92 2.35
C GLU A 467 -19.96 -8.03 1.16
N LEU A 468 -20.21 -8.62 -0.01
CA LEU A 468 -20.65 -7.88 -1.21
C LEU A 468 -22.04 -7.25 -1.01
N ILE A 469 -23.00 -7.98 -0.44
CA ILE A 469 -24.34 -7.48 -0.11
C ILE A 469 -24.26 -6.29 0.83
N ARG A 470 -23.47 -6.38 1.91
CA ARG A 470 -23.27 -5.26 2.83
C ARG A 470 -22.59 -4.08 2.16
N SER A 471 -21.71 -4.31 1.20
CA SER A 471 -20.88 -3.26 0.61
C SER A 471 -21.63 -2.47 -0.47
N TYR A 472 -22.51 -3.12 -1.23
CA TYR A 472 -23.14 -2.51 -2.41
C TYR A 472 -24.67 -2.74 -2.40
N ALA A 473 -25.43 -1.65 -2.33
CA ALA A 473 -26.89 -1.68 -2.13
C ALA A 473 -27.68 -2.43 -3.23
N ASN A 474 -27.17 -2.46 -4.46
CA ASN A 474 -27.81 -3.15 -5.59
C ASN A 474 -27.70 -4.67 -5.54
N VAL A 475 -26.75 -5.20 -4.76
CA VAL A 475 -26.45 -6.63 -4.74
C VAL A 475 -27.57 -7.41 -4.07
N ALA A 476 -28.13 -6.90 -2.97
CA ALA A 476 -29.26 -7.53 -2.30
C ALA A 476 -30.45 -7.75 -3.24
N LYS A 477 -30.79 -6.71 -4.03
CA LYS A 477 -31.87 -6.78 -5.02
C LYS A 477 -31.58 -7.80 -6.14
N LEU A 478 -30.35 -7.84 -6.62
CA LEU A 478 -29.99 -8.80 -7.67
C LEU A 478 -30.03 -10.25 -7.16
N VAL A 479 -29.48 -10.48 -5.97
CA VAL A 479 -29.48 -11.81 -5.33
C VAL A 479 -30.90 -12.29 -5.02
N SER A 480 -31.81 -11.41 -4.60
CA SER A 480 -33.20 -11.79 -4.29
C SER A 480 -34.06 -12.06 -5.52
N THR A 481 -33.72 -11.49 -6.68
CA THR A 481 -34.50 -11.61 -7.91
C THR A 481 -34.02 -12.74 -8.83
N LYS A 482 -32.79 -13.24 -8.64
CA LYS A 482 -32.26 -14.36 -9.43
C LYS A 482 -32.92 -15.69 -9.06
N THR A 483 -33.44 -16.35 -10.09
CA THR A 483 -33.98 -17.71 -10.05
C THR A 483 -33.10 -18.66 -10.85
N PHE A 484 -32.99 -19.89 -10.38
CA PHE A 484 -32.18 -20.97 -10.93
C PHE A 484 -33.06 -22.14 -11.31
N SER A 485 -32.76 -22.83 -12.40
CA SER A 485 -33.42 -24.08 -12.75
C SER A 485 -32.71 -25.25 -12.07
N LEU A 486 -33.40 -25.92 -11.17
CA LEU A 486 -32.97 -27.19 -10.60
C LEU A 486 -33.19 -28.32 -11.63
N GLN A 487 -32.55 -29.46 -11.39
CA GLN A 487 -32.87 -30.70 -12.13
C GLN A 487 -34.38 -30.95 -11.99
N GLU A 488 -35.06 -31.22 -13.11
CA GLU A 488 -36.54 -31.40 -13.22
C GLU A 488 -37.42 -30.13 -13.28
N ASN A 489 -37.06 -29.12 -14.09
CA ASN A 489 -37.97 -28.02 -14.48
C ASN A 489 -38.50 -27.15 -13.32
N GLN A 490 -37.99 -27.32 -12.10
CA GLN A 490 -38.33 -26.50 -10.94
C GLN A 490 -37.40 -25.29 -10.87
N THR A 491 -37.97 -24.09 -10.73
CA THR A 491 -37.21 -22.87 -10.50
C THR A 491 -37.09 -22.59 -9.01
N CYS A 492 -35.88 -22.41 -8.51
CA CYS A 492 -35.58 -22.09 -7.13
C CYS A 492 -34.89 -20.72 -7.06
N SER A 493 -35.32 -19.84 -6.15
CA SER A 493 -34.56 -18.61 -5.88
C SER A 493 -33.25 -18.93 -5.15
N ALA A 494 -32.25 -18.05 -5.25
CA ALA A 494 -31.03 -18.15 -4.43
C ALA A 494 -31.37 -18.35 -2.94
N LEU A 495 -32.35 -17.58 -2.46
CA LEU A 495 -32.78 -17.57 -1.07
C LEU A 495 -33.41 -18.88 -0.65
N SER A 496 -34.33 -19.43 -1.45
CA SER A 496 -34.97 -20.71 -1.14
C SER A 496 -33.94 -21.84 -1.07
N TYR A 497 -32.98 -21.91 -2.00
CA TYR A 497 -31.92 -22.93 -1.91
C TYR A 497 -31.08 -22.80 -0.64
N ILE A 498 -30.65 -21.58 -0.29
CA ILE A 498 -29.85 -21.36 0.93
C ILE A 498 -30.64 -21.76 2.18
N LEU A 499 -31.94 -21.46 2.24
CA LEU A 499 -32.83 -21.83 3.34
C LEU A 499 -33.09 -23.34 3.42
N ASP A 500 -33.34 -23.99 2.28
CA ASP A 500 -33.79 -25.38 2.21
C ASP A 500 -32.63 -26.39 2.24
N CYS A 501 -31.47 -26.02 1.68
CA CYS A 501 -30.34 -26.94 1.46
C CYS A 501 -29.09 -26.63 2.31
N LEU A 502 -28.84 -25.37 2.68
CA LEU A 502 -27.60 -24.96 3.38
C LEU A 502 -27.80 -24.64 4.88
N LEU A 503 -28.99 -24.18 5.29
CA LEU A 503 -29.30 -23.98 6.70
C LEU A 503 -29.61 -25.32 7.38
N PRO A 504 -28.94 -25.67 8.49
CA PRO A 504 -29.17 -26.94 9.16
C PRO A 504 -30.53 -26.95 9.86
N GLY A 505 -31.35 -27.91 9.46
CA GLY A 505 -32.71 -28.16 9.96
C GLY A 505 -33.41 -29.33 9.25
N THR A 506 -32.88 -29.77 8.11
CA THR A 506 -33.46 -30.84 7.29
C THR A 506 -32.40 -31.92 7.00
N ASN A 507 -32.40 -33.00 7.78
CA ASN A 507 -31.89 -34.37 7.50
C ASN A 507 -30.71 -34.64 6.52
N ASN A 508 -29.78 -33.73 6.29
CA ASN A 508 -28.70 -33.95 5.32
C ASN A 508 -27.39 -34.31 6.00
N GLN A 509 -26.99 -35.58 5.85
CA GLN A 509 -25.67 -36.15 6.17
C GLN A 509 -24.52 -35.52 5.36
N GLN A 510 -24.78 -34.49 4.55
CA GLN A 510 -23.84 -33.87 3.61
C GLN A 510 -23.04 -32.69 4.21
N LEU A 511 -23.33 -32.29 5.46
CA LEU A 511 -22.70 -31.15 6.16
C LEU A 511 -21.40 -31.51 6.92
N ASP A 512 -20.91 -32.74 6.84
CA ASP A 512 -19.81 -33.22 7.68
C ASP A 512 -18.43 -32.57 7.36
N TYR A 513 -18.33 -31.83 6.25
CA TYR A 513 -17.07 -31.26 5.77
C TYR A 513 -16.87 -29.76 6.03
N ASP A 514 -17.92 -28.98 6.32
CA ASP A 514 -17.83 -27.52 6.46
C ASP A 514 -18.76 -26.99 7.56
N LYS A 515 -18.23 -27.00 8.79
CA LYS A 515 -18.96 -26.68 10.02
C LYS A 515 -19.42 -25.21 10.10
N ASP A 516 -18.89 -24.35 9.25
CA ASP A 516 -19.16 -22.91 9.28
C ASP A 516 -20.36 -22.50 8.41
N ILE A 517 -20.85 -23.39 7.53
CA ILE A 517 -22.00 -23.11 6.64
C ILE A 517 -23.21 -22.56 7.41
N PRO A 518 -23.66 -23.16 8.53
CA PRO A 518 -24.82 -22.63 9.26
C PRO A 518 -24.65 -21.19 9.75
N ALA A 519 -23.46 -20.89 10.27
CA ALA A 519 -23.14 -19.56 10.79
C ALA A 519 -23.06 -18.53 9.66
N LEU A 520 -22.48 -18.90 8.52
CA LEU A 520 -22.33 -18.00 7.38
C LEU A 520 -23.62 -17.85 6.56
N CYS A 521 -24.50 -18.84 6.55
CA CYS A 521 -25.87 -18.68 6.05
C CYS A 521 -26.63 -17.63 6.87
N ARG A 522 -26.56 -17.70 8.21
CA ARG A 522 -27.14 -16.66 9.08
C ARG A 522 -26.52 -15.30 8.81
N LEU A 523 -25.19 -15.23 8.67
CA LEU A 523 -24.48 -13.98 8.34
C LEU A 523 -24.95 -13.41 7.00
N PHE A 524 -25.18 -14.25 5.99
CA PHE A 524 -25.71 -13.87 4.69
C PHE A 524 -27.15 -13.34 4.79
N LEU A 525 -28.03 -14.03 5.53
CA LEU A 525 -29.40 -13.58 5.75
C LEU A 525 -29.46 -12.25 6.52
N VAL A 526 -28.61 -12.06 7.52
CA VAL A 526 -28.48 -10.77 8.24
C VAL A 526 -28.01 -9.66 7.30
N ALA A 527 -27.12 -9.96 6.35
CA ALA A 527 -26.71 -8.99 5.34
C ALA A 527 -27.87 -8.58 4.43
N MET A 528 -28.66 -9.56 3.97
CA MET A 528 -29.84 -9.33 3.13
C MET A 528 -30.91 -8.52 3.85
N ALA A 529 -31.17 -8.81 5.14
CA ALA A 529 -32.18 -8.11 5.93
C ALA A 529 -31.79 -6.67 6.34
N ALA A 530 -30.50 -6.32 6.26
CA ALA A 530 -30.00 -4.99 6.57
C ALA A 530 -30.05 -4.01 5.38
N CYS A 531 -30.39 -4.51 4.19
CA CYS A 531 -30.58 -3.74 2.95
C CYS A 531 -32.08 -3.56 2.71
#